data_AF-A0A644ZVR9-F1
#
_entry.id   AF-A0A644ZVR9-F1
#
_cell.length_a   1.000
_cell.length_b   1.000
_cell.length_c   1.000
_cell.angle_alpha   90.00
_cell.angle_beta   90.00
_cell.angle_gamma   90.00
#
_symmetry.space_group_name_H-M   'P 1'
#
loop_
_entity.id
_entity.type
_entity.pdbx_description
1 polymer ?
#
loop_
_entity_poly.entity_id
_entity_poly.type
_entity_poly.pdbx_seq_one_letter_code
_entity_poly.pdbx_strand_id
1 'polypeptide(L)'
;MAVGILKDESKWSISAVEKYLDLDAAIIEGTFDNYYSAKFASTKYKVWVEKNTGIVLKTEWYDENGVITKKLETTSIKLYIPIDDKEMKKDITGYTESN
;
A
#
# COMPACT_ATOMS: atom_id res chain seq x y z
N MET A 1 6.57 -5.90 -0.08
CA MET A 1 6.60 -4.78 0.89
C MET A 1 5.68 -5.05 2.08
N ALA A 2 4.40 -5.43 1.89
CA ALA A 2 3.46 -5.63 3.00
C ALA A 2 3.83 -6.77 3.99
N VAL A 3 4.34 -7.91 3.51
CA VAL A 3 4.65 -9.06 4.39
C VAL A 3 5.83 -8.79 5.35
N GLY A 4 6.77 -7.91 4.99
CA GLY A 4 7.95 -7.64 5.81
C GLY A 4 7.67 -6.78 7.04
N ILE A 5 6.85 -5.74 6.89
CA ILE A 5 6.56 -4.77 7.95
C ILE A 5 5.55 -5.31 8.97
N LEU A 6 4.73 -6.28 8.58
CA LEU A 6 3.71 -6.87 9.45
C LEU A 6 4.18 -8.14 10.18
N LYS A 7 5.42 -8.59 9.93
CA LYS A 7 5.95 -9.86 10.47
C LYS A 7 6.07 -9.86 11.99
N ASP A 8 6.48 -8.73 12.58
CA ASP A 8 6.64 -8.59 14.03
C ASP A 8 5.39 -7.89 14.60
N GLU A 9 4.47 -8.68 15.13
CA GLU A 9 3.19 -8.23 15.70
C GLU A 9 3.36 -7.27 16.89
N SER A 10 4.53 -7.23 17.53
CA SER A 10 4.81 -6.28 18.61
C SER A 10 5.07 -4.85 18.12
N LYS A 11 5.30 -4.66 16.82
CA LYS A 11 5.72 -3.38 16.23
C LYS A 11 4.61 -2.62 15.52
N TRP A 12 3.41 -3.17 15.47
CA TRP A 12 2.30 -2.53 14.78
C TRP A 12 0.97 -2.76 15.48
N SER A 13 0.01 -1.90 15.17
CA SER A 13 -1.35 -2.03 15.64
C SER A 13 -2.32 -1.45 14.61
N ILE A 14 -3.59 -1.83 14.72
CA ILE A 14 -4.67 -1.13 14.03
C ILE A 14 -5.05 0.05 14.92
N SER A 15 -4.75 1.27 14.49
CA SER A 15 -4.93 2.47 15.31
C SER A 15 -6.31 3.10 15.14
N ALA A 16 -6.94 2.94 13.97
CA ALA A 16 -8.24 3.53 13.66
C ALA A 16 -8.92 2.85 12.46
N VAL A 17 -10.18 3.22 12.23
CA VAL A 17 -10.89 3.01 10.97
C VAL A 17 -11.34 4.36 10.45
N GLU A 18 -11.01 4.68 9.19
CA GLU A 18 -11.32 5.95 8.54
C GLU A 18 -11.96 5.71 7.17
N LYS A 19 -12.72 6.71 6.68
CA LYS A 19 -13.19 6.70 5.29
C LYS A 19 -12.07 7.11 4.34
N TYR A 20 -11.80 6.29 3.33
CA TYR A 20 -10.87 6.59 2.25
C TYR A 20 -11.45 6.12 0.91
N LEU A 21 -11.61 7.04 -0.06
CA LEU A 21 -12.35 6.78 -1.32
C LEU A 21 -13.73 6.16 -1.07
N ASP A 22 -14.45 6.68 -0.06
CA ASP A 22 -15.76 6.19 0.43
C ASP A 22 -15.76 4.76 1.03
N LEU A 23 -14.62 4.09 1.07
CA LEU A 23 -14.43 2.77 1.66
C LEU A 23 -14.01 2.87 3.13
N ASP A 24 -14.38 1.87 3.93
CA ASP A 24 -13.89 1.76 5.31
C ASP A 24 -12.47 1.19 5.31
N ALA A 25 -11.50 2.02 5.68
CA ALA A 25 -10.10 1.67 5.71
C ALA A 25 -9.62 1.50 7.16
N ALA A 26 -9.15 0.31 7.51
CA ALA A 26 -8.37 0.10 8.71
C ALA A 26 -7.00 0.75 8.55
N ILE A 27 -6.58 1.53 9.53
CA ILE A 27 -5.26 2.11 9.58
C ILE A 27 -4.36 1.20 10.37
N ILE A 28 -3.30 0.72 9.73
CA ILE A 28 -2.21 0.02 10.36
C ILE A 28 -1.03 0.97 10.51
N GLU A 29 -0.60 1.18 11.74
CA GLU A 29 0.57 1.98 12.09
C GLU A 29 1.63 1.12 12.75
N GLY A 30 2.90 1.39 12.46
CA GLY A 30 4.00 0.67 13.08
C GLY A 30 5.36 1.30 12.87
N THR A 31 6.37 0.61 13.38
CA THR A 31 7.77 1.01 13.28
C THR A 31 8.57 0.02 12.43
N PHE A 32 9.51 0.54 11.65
CA PHE A 32 10.43 -0.29 10.88
C PHE A 32 11.48 -0.92 11.81
N ASP A 33 11.91 -2.14 11.50
CA ASP A 33 13.12 -2.70 12.10
C ASP A 33 14.38 -2.00 11.57
N ASN A 34 15.55 -2.29 12.17
CA ASN A 34 16.80 -1.64 11.79
C ASN A 34 17.13 -1.81 10.29
N TYR A 35 16.79 -2.95 9.70
CA TYR A 35 17.05 -3.22 8.28
C TYR A 35 16.20 -2.31 7.38
N TYR A 36 14.89 -2.27 7.61
CA TYR A 36 13.99 -1.44 6.82
C TYR A 36 14.18 0.04 7.10
N SER A 37 14.50 0.42 8.34
CA SER A 37 14.79 1.80 8.70
C SER A 37 15.98 2.35 7.92
N ALA A 38 17.08 1.59 7.86
CA ALA A 38 18.24 1.96 7.07
C ALA A 38 17.94 1.97 5.56
N LYS A 39 17.20 0.96 5.07
CA LYS A 39 16.89 0.83 3.63
C LYS A 39 15.98 1.93 3.10
N PHE A 40 15.04 2.40 3.92
CA PHE A 40 14.00 3.34 3.51
C PHE A 40 14.18 4.74 4.11
N ALA A 41 15.23 4.97 4.90
CA ALA A 41 15.45 6.22 5.64
C ALA A 41 14.19 6.66 6.41
N SER A 42 13.47 5.70 6.99
CA SER A 42 12.15 5.90 7.59
C SER A 42 12.04 5.10 8.88
N THR A 43 11.43 5.64 9.93
CA THR A 43 11.28 4.92 11.20
C THR A 43 9.86 4.44 11.45
N LYS A 44 8.87 5.08 10.82
CA LYS A 44 7.45 4.77 10.99
C LYS A 44 6.76 4.60 9.65
N TYR A 45 5.66 3.86 9.67
CA TYR A 45 4.77 3.75 8.54
C TYR A 45 3.30 3.80 8.96
N LYS A 46 2.46 4.20 8.02
CA LYS A 46 1.01 4.15 8.09
C LYS A 46 0.46 3.56 6.80
N VAL A 47 -0.43 2.58 6.91
CA VAL A 47 -1.05 1.88 5.78
C VAL A 47 -2.56 1.90 5.97
N TRP A 48 -3.28 2.38 4.96
CA TRP A 48 -4.74 2.31 4.90
C TRP A 48 -5.11 1.08 4.09
N VAL A 49 -5.81 0.15 4.74
CA VAL A 49 -6.21 -1.13 4.16
C VAL A 49 -7.73 -1.19 4.16
N GLU A 50 -8.35 -1.38 3.00
CA GLU A 50 -9.79 -1.61 2.93
C GLU A 50 -10.15 -2.83 3.78
N LYS A 51 -11.03 -2.61 4.75
CA LYS A 51 -11.25 -3.51 5.89
C LYS A 51 -11.73 -4.90 5.48
N ASN A 52 -12.47 -5.02 4.38
CA ASN A 52 -13.14 -6.26 4.00
C ASN A 52 -12.35 -7.09 2.98
N THR A 53 -11.49 -6.46 2.18
CA THR A 53 -10.77 -7.06 1.05
C THR A 53 -9.27 -7.15 1.29
N GLY A 54 -8.73 -6.38 2.24
CA GLY A 54 -7.28 -6.30 2.47
C GLY A 54 -6.52 -5.48 1.44
N ILE A 55 -7.23 -4.79 0.53
CA ILE A 55 -6.59 -3.95 -0.50
C ILE A 55 -5.92 -2.74 0.15
N VAL A 56 -4.66 -2.51 -0.16
CA VAL A 56 -3.94 -1.31 0.28
C VAL A 56 -4.39 -0.11 -0.55
N LEU A 57 -5.03 0.85 0.10
CA LEU A 57 -5.52 2.08 -0.53
C LEU A 57 -4.45 3.18 -0.51
N LYS A 58 -3.68 3.25 0.58
CA LYS A 58 -2.65 4.27 0.78
C LYS A 58 -1.52 3.75 1.67
N THR A 59 -0.31 4.23 1.45
CA THR A 59 0.85 4.00 2.31
C THR A 59 1.67 5.27 2.45
N GLU A 60 2.03 5.61 3.67
CA GLU A 60 2.94 6.72 4.00
C GLU A 60 4.05 6.21 4.92
N TRP A 61 5.29 6.60 4.65
CA TRP A 61 6.45 6.33 5.49
C TRP A 61 7.03 7.64 5.98
N TYR A 62 7.53 7.65 7.22
CA TYR A 62 8.00 8.86 7.89
C TYR A 62 9.40 8.66 8.44
N ASP A 63 10.22 9.70 8.38
CA ASP A 63 11.50 9.76 9.09
C ASP A 63 11.31 10.02 10.60
N GLU A 64 12.42 10.18 11.34
CA GLU A 64 12.42 10.47 12.78
C GLU A 64 11.74 11.81 13.15
N ASN A 65 11.71 12.76 12.22
CA ASN A 65 11.09 14.07 12.39
C ASN A 65 9.60 14.07 12.01
N GLY A 66 9.06 12.93 11.56
CA GLY A 66 7.69 12.82 11.08
C GLY A 66 7.48 13.34 9.66
N VAL A 67 8.55 13.55 8.89
CA VAL A 67 8.48 13.97 7.49
C VAL A 67 8.22 12.78 6.60
N ILE A 68 7.27 12.90 5.67
CA ILE A 68 6.96 11.83 4.71
C ILE A 68 8.15 11.65 3.75
N THR A 69 8.75 10.47 3.79
CA THR A 69 9.86 10.06 2.91
C THR A 69 9.37 9.28 1.69
N LYS A 70 8.22 8.61 1.83
CA LYS A 70 7.58 7.86 0.75
C LYS A 70 6.07 7.88 0.89
N LYS A 71 5.39 8.02 -0.25
CA LYS A 71 3.94 7.97 -0.34
C LYS A 71 3.52 7.14 -1.57
N LEU A 72 2.55 6.26 -1.38
CA LEU A 72 1.79 5.63 -2.45
C LEU A 72 0.32 5.86 -2.16
N GLU A 73 -0.41 6.35 -3.15
CA GLU A 73 -1.78 6.77 -2.97
C GLU A 73 -2.66 6.30 -4.14
N THR A 74 -3.74 5.58 -3.82
CA THR A 74 -4.76 5.22 -4.79
C THR A 74 -5.65 6.42 -5.03
N THR A 75 -5.80 6.83 -6.29
CA THR A 75 -6.63 7.99 -6.66
C THR A 75 -8.06 7.60 -7.02
N SER A 76 -8.28 6.36 -7.44
CA SER A 76 -9.61 5.81 -7.71
C SER A 76 -9.59 4.28 -7.61
N ILE A 77 -10.72 3.70 -7.22
CA ILE A 77 -10.90 2.25 -7.15
C ILE A 77 -12.33 1.89 -7.49
N LYS A 78 -12.52 0.76 -8.17
CA LYS A 78 -13.83 0.13 -8.40
C LYS A 78 -13.75 -1.30 -7.89
N LEU A 79 -14.69 -1.68 -7.03
CA LEU A 79 -14.78 -3.02 -6.45
C LEU A 79 -16.08 -3.69 -6.90
N TYR A 80 -16.05 -5.01 -7.01
CA TYR A 80 -17.23 -5.82 -7.35
C TYR A 80 -17.91 -5.46 -8.67
N ILE A 81 -17.12 -4.94 -9.63
CA ILE A 81 -17.59 -4.68 -10.99
C ILE A 81 -17.19 -5.84 -11.91
N PRO A 82 -18.04 -6.25 -12.87
CA PRO A 82 -17.61 -7.14 -13.94
C PRO A 82 -16.54 -6.44 -14.78
N ILE A 83 -15.52 -7.21 -15.20
CA ILE A 83 -14.47 -6.76 -16.11
C ILE A 83 -14.75 -7.37 -17.48
N ASP A 84 -14.65 -6.58 -18.55
CA ASP A 84 -14.61 -7.12 -19.92
C ASP A 84 -13.17 -7.57 -20.21
N ASP A 85 -12.98 -8.86 -20.53
CA ASP A 85 -11.67 -9.42 -20.88
C ASP A 85 -10.94 -8.63 -22.00
N LYS A 86 -11.69 -7.93 -22.85
CA LYS A 86 -11.12 -7.05 -23.87
C LYS A 86 -10.34 -5.87 -23.28
N GLU A 87 -10.74 -5.36 -22.12
CA GLU A 87 -10.04 -4.26 -21.42
C GLU A 87 -8.67 -4.70 -20.88
N MET A 88 -8.46 -6.01 -20.68
CA MET A 88 -7.19 -6.55 -20.20
C MET A 88 -6.26 -7.04 -21.31
N LYS A 89 -6.69 -6.98 -22.58
CA LYS A 89 -5.83 -7.34 -23.71
C LYS A 89 -4.72 -6.32 -23.85
N LYS A 90 -3.47 -6.78 -23.76
CA LYS A 90 -2.31 -5.97 -24.09
C LYS A 90 -2.34 -5.60 -25.57
N ASP A 91 -2.14 -4.32 -25.85
CA ASP A 91 -1.75 -3.89 -27.18
C ASP A 91 -0.30 -4.33 -27.42
N ILE A 92 -0.12 -5.26 -28.36
CA ILE A 92 1.18 -5.79 -28.78
C ILE A 92 1.60 -5.23 -30.14
N THR A 93 0.91 -4.20 -30.63
CA THR A 93 1.25 -3.56 -31.91
C THR A 93 2.67 -2.99 -31.84
N GLY A 94 3.54 -3.48 -32.72
CA GLY A 94 4.95 -3.07 -32.77
C GLY A 94 5.89 -3.80 -31.80
N TYR A 95 5.40 -4.78 -31.04
CA TYR A 95 6.28 -5.67 -30.29
C TYR A 95 7.00 -6.64 -31.25
N THR A 96 8.32 -6.54 -31.34
CA THR A 96 9.18 -7.56 -31.96
C THR A 96 9.95 -8.30 -30.89
N GLU A 97 9.71 -9.60 -30.79
CA GLU A 97 10.46 -10.50 -29.92
C GLU A 97 11.92 -10.50 -30.40
N SER A 98 12.85 -10.22 -29.48
CA SER A 98 14.29 -10.17 -29.79
C SER A 98 14.84 -11.59 -29.66
N ASN A 99 15.31 -12.16 -30.77
CA ASN A 99 16.02 -13.45 -30.81
C ASN A 99 17.46 -13.33 -30.29
#